data_AF-A0A2G6IU60-F1
#
_entry.id   AF-A0A2G6IU60-F1
#
_cell.length_a   1.000
_cell.length_b   1.000
_cell.length_c   1.000
_cell.angle_alpha   90.00
_cell.angle_beta   90.00
_cell.angle_gamma   90.00
#
_symmetry.space_group_name_H-M   'P 1'
#
loop_
_entity.id
_entity.type
_entity.pdbx_description
1 polymer ?
#
loop_
_entity_poly.entity_id
_entity_poly.type
_entity_poly.pdbx_seq_one_letter_code
_entity_poly.pdbx_strand_id
1 'polypeptide(L)' 'MSRQPALPGFKKQRKPRRIMMHTEEFGQAPGMMPGWTTSKGGHFKCKKCGHDAGWLFNMNESEMRRGVPCPKCNRKGVA' A
#
# COMPACT_ATOMS: atom_id res chain seq x y z
N MET A 1 -3.72 13.73 -32.41
CA MET A 1 -3.39 12.46 -31.71
C MET A 1 -4.68 11.68 -31.50
N SER A 2 -4.99 10.75 -32.41
CA SER A 2 -6.27 10.04 -32.44
C SER A 2 -6.31 8.94 -31.38
N ARG A 3 -7.24 9.01 -30.43
CA ARG A 3 -7.48 7.95 -29.44
C ARG A 3 -8.22 6.82 -30.16
N GLN A 4 -7.54 5.70 -30.41
CA GLN A 4 -8.21 4.53 -30.97
C GLN A 4 -9.29 4.02 -30.00
N PRO A 5 -10.49 3.67 -30.49
CA PRO A 5 -11.52 3.05 -29.67
C PRO A 5 -11.08 1.64 -29.25
N ALA A 6 -11.38 1.27 -28.02
CA ALA A 6 -11.10 -0.08 -27.51
C ALA A 6 -11.88 -1.12 -28.34
N LEU A 7 -11.19 -2.15 -28.82
CA LEU A 7 -11.78 -3.26 -29.58
C LEU A 7 -12.91 -3.93 -28.75
N PRO A 8 -14.12 -4.12 -29.33
CA PRO A 8 -15.21 -4.83 -28.66
C PRO A 8 -14.78 -6.29 -28.39
N GLY A 9 -14.66 -6.66 -27.11
CA GLY A 9 -14.28 -8.01 -26.67
C GLY A 9 -13.11 -8.08 -25.69
N PHE A 10 -12.26 -7.05 -25.61
CA PHE A 10 -11.16 -7.01 -24.63
C PHE A 10 -11.67 -6.58 -23.25
N LYS A 11 -12.17 -7.53 -22.46
CA LYS A 11 -12.38 -7.32 -21.02
C LYS A 11 -11.01 -7.30 -20.34
N LYS A 12 -10.45 -6.10 -20.12
CA LYS A 12 -9.22 -5.93 -19.32
C LYS A 12 -9.43 -6.62 -17.96
N GLN A 13 -8.70 -7.70 -17.71
CA GLN A 13 -8.75 -8.40 -16.42
C GLN A 13 -8.45 -7.38 -15.32
N ARG A 14 -9.45 -7.10 -14.47
CA ARG A 14 -9.25 -6.24 -13.31
C ARG A 14 -8.30 -6.99 -12.38
N LYS A 15 -7.17 -6.36 -12.04
CA LYS A 15 -6.27 -6.91 -11.03
C LYS A 15 -7.08 -7.20 -9.77
N PRO A 16 -6.88 -8.36 -9.12
CA PRO A 16 -7.64 -8.71 -7.93
C PRO A 16 -7.49 -7.61 -6.87
N ARG A 17 -8.60 -7.28 -6.21
CA ARG A 17 -8.61 -6.27 -5.13
C ARG A 17 -7.68 -6.74 -4.02
N ARG A 18 -6.60 -6.00 -3.77
CA ARG A 18 -5.66 -6.28 -2.68
C ARG A 18 -6.26 -5.82 -1.35
N ILE A 19 -6.03 -6.61 -0.31
CA ILE A 19 -6.34 -6.21 1.07
C ILE A 19 -5.23 -5.27 1.53
N MET A 20 -5.60 -4.02 1.82
CA MET A 20 -4.70 -3.00 2.32
C MET A 20 -4.74 -2.96 3.85
N MET A 21 -3.56 -2.81 4.44
CA MET A 21 -3.37 -2.43 5.84
C MET A 21 -3.42 -0.93 5.93
N HIS A 22 -4.12 -0.42 6.93
CA HIS A 22 -4.18 1.01 7.18
C HIS A 22 -3.26 1.35 8.34
N THR A 23 -2.77 2.59 8.31
CA THR A 23 -2.04 3.18 9.41
C THR A 23 -2.97 3.30 10.62
N GLU A 24 -2.62 2.68 11.74
CA GLU A 24 -3.32 2.84 13.02
C GLU A 24 -2.83 4.10 13.74
N GLU A 25 -1.52 4.36 13.66
CA GLU A 25 -0.90 5.50 14.32
C GLU A 25 0.10 6.17 13.37
N PHE A 26 0.04 7.50 13.29
CA PHE A 26 1.02 8.29 12.55
C PHE A 26 2.12 8.73 13.51
N GLY A 27 3.36 8.66 13.07
CA GLY A 27 4.50 9.08 13.87
C GLY A 27 5.65 9.57 13.02
N GLN A 28 6.67 10.04 13.70
CA GLN A 28 7.88 10.56 13.09
C GLN A 28 9.07 9.90 13.75
N ALA A 29 9.99 9.40 12.93
CA ALA A 29 11.23 8.83 13.41
C ALA A 29 12.07 9.90 14.12
N PRO A 30 12.79 9.55 15.18
CA PRO A 30 13.62 10.49 15.97
C PRO A 30 14.83 11.02 15.19
N GLY A 31 15.10 10.52 13.98
CA GLY A 31 16.14 10.98 13.10
C GLY A 31 15.86 10.60 11.65
N MET A 32 16.45 11.34 10.72
CA MET A 32 16.39 11.06 9.28
C MET A 32 17.59 10.21 8.90
N MET A 33 17.36 8.93 8.58
CA MET A 33 18.43 8.04 8.12
C MET A 33 18.91 8.45 6.72
N PRO A 34 20.20 8.26 6.38
CA PRO A 34 20.71 8.51 5.04
C PRO A 34 19.96 7.63 4.02
N GLY A 35 19.42 8.26 2.98
CA GLY A 35 18.59 7.60 1.96
C GLY A 35 17.08 7.62 2.23
N TRP A 36 16.63 8.20 3.35
CA TRP A 36 15.20 8.46 3.55
C TRP A 36 14.81 9.81 2.95
N THR A 37 13.71 9.82 2.21
CA THR A 37 13.07 11.03 1.67
C THR A 37 12.28 11.75 2.76
N THR A 38 11.78 11.03 3.77
CA THR A 38 10.97 11.63 4.84
C THR A 38 11.20 10.88 6.16
N SER A 39 11.20 11.58 7.29
CA SER A 39 11.24 10.96 8.62
C SER A 39 9.86 10.51 9.12
N LYS A 40 8.79 10.77 8.36
CA LYS A 40 7.44 10.38 8.71
C LYS A 40 7.20 8.89 8.45
N GLY A 41 6.36 8.31 9.28
CA GLY A 41 5.97 6.92 9.18
C GLY A 41 4.67 6.66 9.91
N GLY A 42 4.27 5.40 9.91
CA GLY A 42 3.09 4.97 10.63
C GLY A 42 3.14 3.51 11.03
N HIS A 43 2.35 3.17 12.03
CA HIS A 43 2.14 1.80 12.47
C HIS A 43 1.06 1.15 11.61
N PHE A 44 1.38 0.07 10.90
CA PHE A 44 0.44 -0.56 9.96
C PHE A 44 -0.10 -1.88 10.49
N LYS A 45 -1.43 -1.97 10.59
CA LYS A 45 -2.10 -3.21 11.00
C LYS A 45 -3.20 -3.59 10.04
N CYS A 46 -3.32 -4.89 9.79
CA CYS A 46 -4.42 -5.44 9.02
C CYS A 46 -5.65 -5.62 9.89
N LYS A 47 -6.71 -4.85 9.60
CA LYS A 47 -8.02 -5.07 10.23
C LYS A 47 -8.70 -6.39 9.85
N LYS A 48 -8.26 -7.06 8.77
CA LYS A 48 -8.84 -8.34 8.33
C LYS A 48 -8.25 -9.57 9.00
N CYS A 49 -6.92 -9.68 9.06
CA CYS A 49 -6.25 -10.86 9.61
C CYS A 49 -5.52 -10.60 10.93
N GLY A 50 -5.54 -9.36 11.42
CA GLY A 50 -4.82 -8.96 12.62
C GLY A 50 -3.30 -8.92 12.45
N HIS A 51 -2.75 -9.09 11.24
CA HIS A 51 -1.31 -8.99 11.04
C HIS A 51 -0.83 -7.57 11.33
N ASP A 52 0.12 -7.50 12.22
CA ASP A 52 0.85 -6.30 12.55
C ASP A 52 2.14 -6.27 11.73
N ALA A 53 2.30 -5.24 10.90
CA ALA A 53 3.52 -5.01 10.13
C ALA A 53 4.49 -4.10 10.88
N GLY A 54 4.10 -3.57 12.04
CA GLY A 54 4.87 -2.63 12.84
C GLY A 54 4.94 -1.24 12.21
N TRP A 55 5.98 -0.50 12.62
CA TRP A 55 6.26 0.86 12.16
C TRP A 55 7.01 0.84 10.83
N LEU A 56 6.41 1.46 9.81
CA LEU A 56 7.07 1.72 8.54
C LEU A 56 7.34 3.22 8.43
N PHE A 57 8.61 3.57 8.23
CA PHE A 57 9.07 4.95 8.03
C PHE A 57 9.44 5.19 6.57
N ASN A 58 9.87 6.41 6.26
CA ASN A 58 10.20 6.84 4.90
C ASN A 58 8.99 6.85 3.95
N MET A 59 7.85 7.30 4.46
CA MET A 59 6.62 7.42 3.68
C MET A 59 6.08 8.85 3.72
N ASN A 60 5.44 9.26 2.62
CA ASN A 60 4.64 10.48 2.62
C ASN A 60 3.22 10.21 3.15
N GLU A 61 2.49 11.27 3.49
CA GLU A 61 1.15 11.14 4.09
C GLU A 61 0.15 10.45 3.16
N SER A 62 0.31 10.65 1.84
CA SER A 62 -0.52 9.97 0.84
C SER A 62 -0.32 8.46 0.84
N GLU A 63 0.93 8.00 0.97
CA GLU A 63 1.27 6.58 1.08
C GLU A 63 0.74 5.96 2.38
N MET A 64 0.91 6.66 3.50
CA MET A 64 0.35 6.22 4.78
C MET A 64 -1.18 6.13 4.76
N ARG A 65 -1.87 7.08 4.12
CA ARG A 65 -3.34 7.05 3.93
C ARG A 65 -3.77 5.94 2.97
N ARG A 66 -3.02 5.71 1.89
CA ARG A 66 -3.27 4.61 0.93
C ARG A 66 -3.10 3.23 1.57
N GLY A 67 -2.20 3.13 2.55
CA GLY A 67 -1.93 1.88 3.23
C GLY A 67 -0.95 0.98 2.48
N VAL A 68 -0.50 -0.08 3.13
CA VAL A 68 0.39 -1.09 2.54
C VAL A 68 -0.33 -2.41 2.29
N PRO A 69 -0.01 -3.16 1.23
CA PRO A 69 -0.67 -4.44 0.97
C PRO A 69 -0.32 -5.46 2.07
N CYS A 70 -1.33 -6.10 2.66
CA CYS A 70 -1.13 -7.13 3.67
C CYS A 70 -0.44 -8.38 3.07
N PRO A 71 0.76 -8.78 3.52
CA PRO A 71 1.42 -9.98 3.00
C PRO A 71 0.64 -11.26 3.32
N LYS A 72 -0.07 -11.35 4.46
CA LYS A 72 -0.86 -12.55 4.82
C LYS A 72 -2.13 -12.70 3.97
N CYS A 73 -2.94 -11.64 3.87
CA CYS A 73 -4.18 -11.67 3.09
C CYS A 73 -3.93 -11.73 1.58
N ASN A 74 -2.86 -11.09 1.09
CA ASN A 74 -2.55 -11.06 -0.35
C ASN A 74 -1.64 -12.18 -0.82
N ARG A 75 -1.14 -13.06 0.07
CA ARG A 75 -0.28 -14.20 -0.32
C ARG A 75 -0.94 -15.12 -1.36
N LYS A 76 -2.27 -15.20 -1.35
CA LYS A 76 -3.07 -16.04 -2.26
C LYS A 76 -3.37 -15.40 -3.62
N GLY A 77 -2.76 -14.26 -3.94
CA GLY A 77 -2.99 -13.50 -5.18
C GLY A 77 -1.86 -13.61 -6.21
N VAL A 78 -1.06 -14.67 -6.16
CA VAL A 78 -0.15 -15.04 -7.26
C VAL A 78 -0.77 -16.26 -7.94
N ALA A 79 -1.63 -16.00 -8.92
CA ALA A 79 -2.03 -16.91 -9.97
C ALA A 79 -2.32 -16.05 -11.21
#